data_AF-A0A8S0RGP8-F1
#
_entry.id   AF-A0A8S0RGP8-F1
#
_cell.length_a   1.000
_cell.length_b   1.000
_cell.length_c   1.000
_cell.angle_alpha   90.00
_cell.angle_beta   90.00
_cell.angle_gamma   90.00
#
_symmetry.space_group_name_H-M   'P 1'
#
loop_
_entity.id
_entity.type
_entity.pdbx_description
1 polymer ?
#
loop_
_entity_poly.entity_id
_entity_poly.type
_entity_poly.pdbx_seq_one_letter_code
_entity_poly.pdbx_strand_id
1 'polypeptide(L)'
;MLKKHNVLVPMTKKSFYSRDRNLWHLSHEGDILEDPTNEPKEDMYMMTVDPKDAPNQPEYVKTRIVDELPASLNGKELSPVSLLSKLNEIDGKHELAL
;
A
#
# COMPACT_ATOMS: atom_id res chain seq x y z
N MET A 1 7.65 -29.70 13.96
CA MET A 1 8.49 -29.01 14.95
C MET A 1 7.65 -28.19 15.93
N LEU A 2 6.86 -27.20 15.49
CA LEU A 2 6.12 -26.28 16.38
C LEU A 2 5.03 -26.95 17.24
N LYS A 3 4.22 -27.84 16.65
CA LYS A 3 3.21 -28.63 17.38
C LYS A 3 3.81 -29.53 18.48
N LYS A 4 5.06 -29.99 18.32
CA LYS A 4 5.74 -30.81 19.33
C LYS A 4 6.16 -30.01 20.57
N HIS A 5 6.15 -28.68 20.49
CA HIS A 5 6.53 -27.77 21.57
C HIS A 5 5.33 -26.94 22.07
N ASN A 6 4.09 -27.39 21.80
CA ASN A 6 2.85 -26.69 22.19
C ASN A 6 2.76 -25.23 21.73
N VAL A 7 3.48 -24.85 20.68
CA VAL A 7 3.32 -23.52 20.05
C VAL A 7 2.11 -23.58 19.14
N LEU A 8 1.01 -22.96 19.58
CA LEU A 8 -0.20 -22.80 18.79
C LEU A 8 0.07 -21.80 17.66
N VAL A 9 0.06 -22.29 16.42
CA VAL A 9 0.14 -21.45 15.24
C VAL A 9 -1.23 -21.44 14.58
N PRO A 10 -1.90 -20.27 14.48
CA PRO A 10 -3.11 -20.14 13.68
C PRO A 10 -2.79 -20.55 12.23
N MET A 11 -3.38 -21.65 11.78
CA MET A 11 -3.34 -22.06 10.38
C MET A 11 -4.45 -21.31 9.64
N THR A 12 -4.19 -20.07 9.26
CA THR A 12 -5.00 -19.42 8.22
C THR A 12 -4.57 -19.98 6.86
N LYS A 13 -5.50 -20.13 5.92
CA LYS A 13 -5.14 -20.33 4.51
C LYS A 13 -4.32 -19.10 4.12
N LYS A 14 -3.00 -19.26 4.13
CA LYS A 14 -2.03 -18.20 3.82
C LYS A 14 -2.44 -17.63 2.47
N SER A 15 -2.55 -16.31 2.37
CA SER A 15 -2.56 -15.70 1.05
C SER A 15 -1.33 -16.19 0.30
N PHE A 16 -1.48 -16.50 -0.99
CA PHE A 16 -0.45 -17.18 -1.77
C PHE A 16 0.80 -16.31 -2.01
N TYR A 17 0.68 -14.99 -1.83
CA TYR A 17 1.77 -14.05 -1.95
C TYR A 17 2.57 -13.90 -0.67
N SER A 18 3.90 -13.88 -0.79
CA SER A 18 4.78 -13.29 0.21
C SER A 18 4.66 -11.77 0.10
N ARG A 19 4.57 -11.10 1.25
CA ARG A 19 4.32 -9.66 1.33
C ARG A 19 5.14 -9.04 2.43
N ASP A 20 5.70 -7.87 2.14
CA ASP A 20 6.28 -6.98 3.12
C ASP A 20 5.63 -5.60 3.01
N ARG A 21 5.17 -5.07 4.15
CA ARG A 21 4.47 -3.78 4.23
C ARG A 21 5.08 -2.93 5.32
N ASN A 22 5.35 -1.68 4.96
CA ASN A 22 5.62 -0.61 5.90
C ASN A 22 4.78 0.62 5.53
N LEU A 23 5.08 1.77 6.14
CA LEU A 23 4.35 3.00 5.89
C LEU A 23 4.54 3.50 4.45
N TRP A 24 5.68 3.20 3.81
CA TRP A 24 6.06 3.71 2.48
C TRP A 24 5.55 2.85 1.34
N HIS A 25 5.55 1.52 1.50
CA HIS A 25 5.16 0.63 0.41
C HIS A 25 4.62 -0.71 0.93
N LEU A 26 4.00 -1.44 0.00
CA LEU A 26 3.65 -2.84 0.12
C LEU A 26 4.23 -3.57 -1.09
N SER A 27 4.97 -4.65 -0.86
CA SER A 27 5.52 -5.52 -1.90
C SER A 27 4.77 -6.85 -1.96
N HIS A 28 4.76 -7.47 -3.14
CA HIS A 28 4.15 -8.77 -3.41
C HIS A 28 5.12 -9.63 -4.23
N GLU A 29 5.30 -10.88 -3.86
CA GLU A 29 6.11 -11.86 -4.59
C GLU A 29 5.52 -13.28 -4.45
N GLY A 30 5.97 -14.20 -5.30
CA GLY A 30 5.53 -15.59 -5.28
C GLY A 30 4.20 -15.86 -6.00
N ASP A 31 3.79 -17.13 -5.95
CA ASP A 31 2.61 -17.65 -6.64
C ASP A 31 2.62 -17.33 -8.14
N ILE A 32 1.54 -16.73 -8.67
CA ILE A 32 1.43 -16.41 -10.09
C ILE A 32 2.47 -15.40 -10.58
N LEU A 33 3.08 -14.62 -9.66
CA LEU A 33 4.05 -13.56 -10.01
C LEU A 33 5.41 -14.11 -10.41
N GLU A 34 5.67 -15.40 -10.16
CA GLU A 34 6.88 -16.07 -10.62
C GLU A 34 6.90 -16.29 -12.14
N ASP A 35 5.74 -16.18 -12.80
CA ASP A 35 5.63 -16.16 -14.26
C ASP A 35 5.24 -14.75 -14.72
N PRO A 36 6.13 -14.00 -15.38
CA PRO A 36 5.90 -12.61 -15.78
C PRO A 36 4.86 -12.46 -16.90
N THR A 37 4.36 -13.56 -17.46
CA THR A 37 3.26 -13.53 -18.43
C THR A 37 1.88 -13.45 -17.78
N ASN A 38 1.79 -13.66 -16.47
CA ASN A 38 0.55 -13.49 -15.71
C ASN A 38 0.30 -12.01 -15.37
N GLU A 39 -0.95 -11.59 -15.50
CA GLU A 39 -1.40 -10.29 -14.99
C GLU A 39 -1.58 -10.31 -13.46
N PRO A 40 -1.38 -9.17 -12.77
CA PRO A 40 -1.73 -9.04 -11.36
C PRO A 40 -3.21 -9.36 -11.11
N LYS A 41 -3.51 -10.04 -10.00
CA LYS A 41 -4.89 -10.27 -9.57
C LYS A 41 -5.43 -9.09 -8.78
N GLU A 42 -6.75 -8.93 -8.80
CA GLU A 42 -7.46 -7.87 -8.08
C GLU A 42 -7.15 -7.85 -6.56
N ASP A 43 -6.91 -9.02 -5.95
CA ASP A 43 -6.58 -9.12 -4.52
C ASP A 43 -5.15 -8.65 -4.17
N MET A 44 -4.38 -8.20 -5.17
CA MET A 44 -3.09 -7.53 -4.98
C MET A 44 -3.23 -6.02 -4.73
N TYR A 45 -4.34 -5.39 -5.13
CA TYR A 45 -4.62 -3.98 -4.86
C TYR A 45 -5.06 -3.79 -3.40
N MET A 46 -4.09 -3.71 -2.49
CA MET A 46 -4.35 -3.61 -1.04
C MET A 46 -4.12 -2.21 -0.47
N MET A 47 -3.25 -1.42 -1.08
CA MET A 47 -3.00 -0.02 -0.71
C MET A 47 -3.65 0.96 -1.69
N THR A 48 -4.02 0.48 -2.87
CA THR A 48 -4.66 1.23 -3.96
C THR A 48 -5.94 0.54 -4.41
N VAL A 49 -6.77 1.25 -5.16
CA VAL A 49 -7.92 0.68 -5.90
C VAL A 49 -7.45 0.08 -7.22
N ASP A 50 -8.24 -0.81 -7.82
CA ASP A 50 -8.04 -1.19 -9.23
C ASP A 50 -8.15 0.08 -10.10
N PRO A 51 -7.25 0.30 -11.09
CA PRO A 51 -7.30 1.46 -11.98
C PRO A 51 -8.70 1.75 -12.58
N LYS A 52 -9.53 0.71 -12.78
CA LYS A 52 -10.89 0.84 -13.30
C LYS A 52 -11.86 1.52 -12.34
N ASP A 53 -11.58 1.47 -11.04
CA ASP A 53 -12.40 2.04 -9.97
C ASP A 53 -11.89 3.43 -9.54
N ALA A 54 -10.76 3.88 -10.07
CA ALA A 54 -10.22 5.21 -9.79
C ALA A 54 -11.16 6.32 -10.29
N PRO A 55 -11.29 7.46 -9.57
CA PRO A 55 -12.12 8.57 -9.99
C PRO A 55 -11.66 9.18 -11.33
N ASN A 56 -12.62 9.47 -12.21
CA ASN A 56 -12.36 10.18 -13.46
C ASN A 56 -12.09 11.70 -13.29
N GLN A 57 -12.07 12.20 -12.05
CA GLN A 57 -11.84 13.61 -11.76
C GLN A 57 -10.54 13.78 -10.98
N PRO A 58 -9.66 14.71 -11.40
CA PRO A 58 -8.40 14.93 -10.69
C PRO A 58 -8.63 15.56 -9.32
N GLU A 59 -7.81 15.18 -8.36
CA GLU A 59 -7.73 15.79 -7.04
C GLU A 59 -6.43 16.59 -6.92
N TYR A 60 -6.54 17.89 -6.62
CA TYR A 60 -5.37 18.75 -6.47
C TYR A 60 -4.86 18.73 -5.04
N VAL A 61 -3.59 18.36 -4.89
CA VAL A 61 -2.89 18.32 -3.62
C VAL A 61 -1.83 19.41 -3.56
N LYS A 62 -1.78 20.16 -2.47
CA LYS A 62 -0.75 21.17 -2.21
C LYS A 62 0.05 20.80 -0.97
N THR A 63 1.36 20.68 -1.12
CA THR A 63 2.29 20.55 0.00
C THR A 63 3.16 21.80 0.16
N ARG A 64 3.57 22.09 1.39
CA ARG A 64 4.61 23.08 1.68
C ARG A 64 5.87 22.32 2.06
N ILE A 65 6.97 22.63 1.39
CA ILE A 65 8.30 22.15 1.74
C ILE A 65 8.96 23.15 2.69
N VAL A 66 9.53 22.66 3.77
CA VAL A 66 10.34 23.41 4.73
C VAL A 66 11.59 22.57 4.98
N ASP A 67 12.77 23.16 4.80
CA ASP A 67 14.05 22.47 4.98
C ASP A 67 14.09 21.11 4.24
N GLU A 68 13.70 21.12 2.96
CA GLU A 68 13.65 19.95 2.07
C GLU A 68 12.63 18.86 2.45
N LEU A 69 11.85 19.06 3.52
CA LEU A 69 10.85 18.10 3.97
C LEU A 69 9.41 18.64 3.78
N PRO A 70 8.46 17.79 3.38
CA PRO A 70 7.05 18.17 3.35
C PRO A 70 6.54 18.38 4.79
N ALA A 71 6.02 19.58 5.05
CA ALA A 71 5.56 19.99 6.38
C ALA A 71 4.04 20.18 6.46
N SER A 72 3.35 20.25 5.32
CA SER A 72 1.89 20.43 5.29
C SER A 72 1.23 19.77 4.09
N LEU A 73 -0.09 19.56 4.21
CA LEU A 73 -0.96 19.05 3.17
C LEU A 73 -2.25 19.89 3.14
N ASN A 74 -2.56 20.46 1.97
CA ASN A 74 -3.75 21.31 1.74
C ASN A 74 -3.90 22.42 2.79
N GLY A 75 -2.77 23.08 3.12
CA GLY A 75 -2.70 24.18 4.08
C GLY A 75 -2.69 23.77 5.56
N LYS A 76 -2.74 22.46 5.88
CA LYS A 76 -2.66 21.96 7.26
C LYS A 76 -1.29 21.40 7.55
N GLU A 77 -0.63 21.89 8.60
CA GLU A 77 0.62 21.31 9.09
C GLU A 77 0.37 19.92 9.68
N LEU A 78 1.26 18.99 9.38
CA LEU A 78 1.13 17.59 9.77
C LEU A 78 2.48 17.04 10.18
N SER A 79 2.47 16.08 11.12
CA SER A 79 3.64 15.26 11.38
C SER A 79 3.99 14.42 10.14
N PRO A 80 5.26 14.01 9.95
CA PRO A 80 5.67 13.23 8.77
C PRO A 80 4.84 11.96 8.56
N VAL A 81 4.54 11.22 9.63
CA VAL A 81 3.71 10.01 9.56
C VAL A 81 2.28 10.35 9.11
N SER A 82 1.65 11.35 9.73
CA SER A 82 0.30 11.76 9.37
C SER A 82 0.21 12.32 7.95
N LEU A 83 1.26 12.99 7.48
CA LEU A 83 1.34 13.52 6.13
C LEU A 83 1.38 12.38 5.13
N LEU A 84 2.27 11.40 5.30
CA LEU A 84 2.35 10.32 4.34
C LEU A 84 1.18 9.34 4.44
N SER A 85 0.63 9.07 5.63
CA SER A 85 -0.62 8.28 5.71
C SER A 85 -1.75 8.91 4.91
N LYS A 86 -1.93 10.24 4.97
CA LYS A 86 -2.94 10.92 4.15
C LYS A 86 -2.61 10.94 2.66
N LEU A 87 -1.33 11.06 2.31
CA LEU A 87 -0.93 10.95 0.92
C LEU A 87 -1.20 9.54 0.38
N ASN A 88 -0.91 8.48 1.13
CA ASN A 88 -1.25 7.11 0.74
C ASN A 88 -2.76 6.90 0.59
N GLU A 89 -3.60 7.55 1.41
CA GLU A 89 -5.06 7.48 1.25
C GLU A 89 -5.53 8.15 -0.05
N ILE A 90 -4.98 9.32 -0.38
CA ILE A 90 -5.31 10.04 -1.61
C ILE A 90 -4.78 9.26 -2.82
N ASP A 91 -3.50 8.90 -2.79
CA ASP A 91 -2.82 8.11 -3.81
C ASP A 91 -3.55 6.79 -4.08
N GLY A 92 -3.87 6.05 -3.02
CA GLY A 92 -4.56 4.77 -3.14
C GLY A 92 -5.94 4.88 -3.78
N LYS A 93 -6.65 6.00 -3.60
CA LYS A 93 -7.94 6.26 -4.25
C LYS A 93 -7.80 6.59 -5.73
N HIS A 94 -6.68 7.17 -6.16
CA HIS A 94 -6.43 7.65 -7.53
C HIS A 94 -5.46 6.80 -8.32
N GLU A 95 -4.93 5.72 -7.73
CA GLU A 95 -4.02 4.76 -8.37
C GLU A 95 -2.76 5.43 -8.94
N LEU A 96 -2.04 6.26 -8.18
CA LEU A 96 -0.80 6.89 -8.70
C LEU A 96 0.44 6.01 -8.47
N ALA A 97 0.34 4.96 -7.64
CA ALA A 97 1.41 4.00 -7.39
C ALA A 97 0.88 2.55 -7.36
N LEU A 98 1.52 1.66 -8.14
CA LEU A 98 1.35 0.20 -8.16
C LEU A 98 2.66 -0.52 -7.87
#